data_AF-M1ZQM3-F1
#
_entry.id   AF-M1ZQM3-F1
#
_cell.length_a   1.000
_cell.length_b   1.000
_cell.length_c   1.000
_cell.angle_alpha   90.00
_cell.angle_beta   90.00
_cell.angle_gamma   90.00
#
_symmetry.space_group_name_H-M   'P 1'
#
loop_
_entity.id
_entity.type
_entity.pdbx_description
1 polymer ?
#
loop_
_entity_poly.entity_id
_entity_poly.type
_entity_poly.pdbx_seq_one_letter_code
_entity_poly.pdbx_strand_id
1 'polypeptide(L)'
;LPMLPKRMKTTVIKKTSKHFSEVRKVMTRKDVEELVIATDAGREGELVARWIIDKVGFKKPIKRLWISSQTDKAILDGFRNLKPGKNYENLYHSAVCRSEADWIVGLNVTRALTCRYNAQLSAGRVQTPTLAMIVQREEEIKNFKPRDYYSIEGKTKGFTMHWESAKGRFNTFDEDLAK
;
A
#
# COMPACT_ATOMS: atom_id res chain seq x y z
N LEU A 1 -11.04 -14.25 -20.62
CA LEU A 1 -10.41 -13.14 -19.86
C LEU A 1 -10.43 -11.91 -20.77
N PRO A 2 -10.56 -10.67 -20.25
CA PRO A 2 -10.68 -10.36 -18.83
C PRO A 2 -12.13 -10.52 -18.31
N MET A 3 -12.25 -10.94 -17.05
CA MET A 3 -13.48 -10.87 -16.26
C MET A 3 -13.66 -9.44 -15.77
N LEU A 4 -14.63 -8.73 -16.34
CA LEU A 4 -14.95 -7.34 -16.05
C LEU A 4 -16.45 -7.19 -15.75
N PRO A 5 -16.87 -7.35 -14.48
CA PRO A 5 -18.28 -7.20 -14.13
C PRO A 5 -18.73 -5.74 -14.29
N LYS A 6 -19.96 -5.52 -14.79
CA LYS A 6 -20.54 -4.17 -14.89
C LYS A 6 -20.70 -3.48 -13.53
N ARG A 7 -20.88 -4.25 -12.46
CA ARG A 7 -20.98 -3.77 -11.08
C ARG A 7 -20.29 -4.75 -10.14
N MET A 8 -19.39 -4.24 -9.33
CA MET A 8 -18.74 -5.01 -8.27
C MET A 8 -19.74 -5.28 -7.14
N LYS A 9 -19.64 -6.46 -6.52
CA LYS A 9 -20.51 -6.87 -5.41
C LYS A 9 -19.67 -7.31 -4.23
N THR A 10 -20.03 -6.85 -3.04
CA THR A 10 -19.42 -7.28 -1.79
C THR A 10 -20.14 -8.52 -1.23
N THR A 11 -19.38 -9.43 -0.64
CA THR A 11 -19.90 -10.61 0.06
C THR A 11 -19.36 -10.63 1.48
N VAL A 12 -20.20 -11.02 2.45
CA VAL A 12 -19.78 -11.15 3.84
C VAL A 12 -18.87 -12.37 3.96
N ILE A 13 -17.69 -12.18 4.54
CA ILE A 13 -16.73 -13.26 4.76
C ILE A 13 -17.32 -14.24 5.77
N LYS A 14 -17.40 -15.54 5.41
CA LYS A 14 -18.05 -16.58 6.23
C LYS A 14 -17.52 -16.59 7.67
N LYS A 15 -16.20 -16.46 7.84
CA LYS A 15 -15.51 -16.47 9.15
C LYS A 15 -15.98 -15.35 10.08
N THR A 16 -16.32 -14.17 9.54
CA THR A 16 -16.72 -12.99 10.32
C THR A 16 -18.22 -12.69 10.22
N SER A 17 -19.00 -13.60 9.65
CA SER A 17 -20.44 -13.44 9.44
C SER A 17 -21.23 -13.18 10.73
N LYS A 18 -20.83 -13.82 11.84
CA LYS A 18 -21.42 -13.59 13.18
C LYS A 18 -21.27 -12.14 13.63
N HIS A 19 -20.07 -11.57 13.51
CA HIS A 19 -19.81 -10.17 13.87
C HIS A 19 -20.63 -9.20 13.00
N PHE A 20 -20.68 -9.44 11.68
CA PHE A 20 -21.51 -8.64 10.79
C PHE A 20 -23.00 -8.69 11.18
N SER A 21 -23.50 -9.86 11.59
CA SER A 21 -24.88 -10.02 12.04
C SER A 21 -25.16 -9.20 13.30
N GLU A 22 -24.28 -9.22 14.30
CA GLU A 22 -24.47 -8.42 15.52
C GLU A 22 -24.43 -6.91 15.25
N VAL A 23 -23.47 -6.46 14.44
CA VAL A 23 -23.40 -5.05 14.02
C VAL A 23 -24.67 -4.65 13.26
N ARG A 24 -25.13 -5.48 12.31
CA ARG A 24 -26.38 -5.25 11.57
C ARG A 24 -27.58 -5.13 12.51
N LYS A 25 -27.73 -6.04 13.48
CA LYS A 25 -28.82 -6.00 14.45
C LYS A 25 -28.87 -4.64 15.15
N VAL A 26 -27.73 -4.17 15.69
CA VAL A 26 -27.64 -2.87 16.37
C VAL A 26 -27.95 -1.73 15.42
N MET A 27 -27.35 -1.69 14.22
CA MET A 27 -27.57 -0.63 13.24
C MET A 27 -29.03 -0.51 12.77
N THR A 28 -29.76 -1.62 12.72
CA THR A 28 -31.15 -1.66 12.23
C THR A 28 -32.21 -1.39 13.30
N ARG A 29 -31.80 -1.18 14.55
CA ARG A 29 -32.72 -0.82 15.63
C ARG A 29 -33.47 0.49 15.32
N LYS A 30 -34.72 0.56 15.78
CA LYS A 30 -35.60 1.72 15.53
C LYS A 30 -35.11 2.97 16.26
N ASP A 31 -34.60 2.81 17.48
CA ASP A 31 -34.13 3.87 18.38
C ASP A 31 -32.75 4.43 18.02
N VAL A 32 -32.02 3.83 17.08
CA VAL A 32 -30.74 4.37 16.60
C VAL A 32 -31.00 5.49 15.61
N GLU A 33 -30.71 6.73 15.94
CA GLU A 33 -31.00 7.87 15.06
C GLU A 33 -29.86 8.19 14.08
N GLU A 34 -28.62 7.95 14.49
CA GLU A 34 -27.42 8.25 13.71
C GLU A 34 -26.32 7.20 13.92
N LEU A 35 -25.34 7.20 13.02
CA LEU A 35 -24.15 6.35 13.09
C LEU A 35 -22.89 7.20 13.16
N VAL A 36 -21.97 6.85 14.06
CA VAL A 36 -20.63 7.44 14.11
C VAL A 36 -19.62 6.43 13.59
N ILE A 37 -18.92 6.76 12.50
CA ILE A 37 -17.78 5.98 12.00
C ILE A 37 -16.57 6.30 12.88
N ALA A 38 -16.08 5.30 13.61
CA ALA A 38 -14.93 5.39 14.52
C ALA A 38 -13.76 4.46 14.11
N THR A 39 -13.66 4.12 12.83
CA THR A 39 -12.52 3.37 12.27
C THR A 39 -11.28 4.27 12.14
N ASP A 40 -10.13 3.68 11.83
CA ASP A 40 -8.86 4.41 11.66
C ASP A 40 -9.00 5.59 10.68
N ALA A 41 -8.32 6.69 10.98
CA ALA A 41 -8.31 7.91 10.19
C ALA A 41 -7.52 7.73 8.88
N GLY A 42 -8.11 7.02 7.91
CA GLY A 42 -7.50 6.77 6.61
C GLY A 42 -8.46 6.14 5.60
N ARG A 43 -7.97 5.96 4.36
CA ARG A 43 -8.75 5.40 3.25
C ARG A 43 -9.37 4.04 3.54
N GLU A 44 -8.57 3.11 4.08
CA GLU A 44 -9.04 1.76 4.40
C GLU A 44 -10.07 1.78 5.54
N GLY A 45 -9.90 2.68 6.52
CA GLY A 45 -10.86 2.88 7.60
C GLY A 45 -12.23 3.36 7.08
N GLU A 46 -12.25 4.29 6.12
CA GLU A 46 -13.49 4.69 5.43
C GLU A 46 -14.10 3.51 4.68
N LEU A 47 -13.29 2.80 3.89
CA LEU A 47 -13.75 1.70 3.04
C LEU A 47 -14.47 0.62 3.84
N VAL A 48 -13.84 0.14 4.92
CA VAL A 48 -14.40 -0.94 5.76
C VAL A 48 -15.73 -0.52 6.37
N ALA A 49 -15.80 0.69 6.96
CA ALA A 49 -17.04 1.17 7.55
C ALA A 49 -18.15 1.35 6.52
N ARG A 50 -17.84 2.00 5.38
CA ARG A 50 -18.81 2.29 4.33
C ARG A 50 -19.33 1.03 3.64
N TRP A 51 -18.49 0.03 3.39
CA TRP A 51 -18.97 -1.25 2.86
C TRP A 51 -19.93 -1.97 3.80
N ILE A 52 -19.73 -1.88 5.12
CA ILE A 52 -20.67 -2.44 6.10
C ILE A 52 -21.99 -1.66 6.05
N ILE A 53 -21.94 -0.33 6.07
CA ILE A 53 -23.10 0.56 5.98
C ILE A 53 -23.92 0.27 4.72
N ASP A 54 -23.26 0.20 3.56
CA ASP A 54 -23.88 -0.09 2.27
C ASP A 54 -24.49 -1.50 2.25
N LYS A 55 -23.79 -2.50 2.83
CA LYS A 55 -24.28 -3.88 2.91
C LYS A 55 -25.49 -4.04 3.83
N VAL A 56 -25.55 -3.25 4.91
CA VAL A 56 -26.70 -3.21 5.82
C VAL A 56 -27.86 -2.41 5.24
N GLY A 57 -27.58 -1.44 4.35
CA GLY A 57 -28.58 -0.52 3.79
C GLY A 57 -28.99 0.58 4.76
N PHE A 58 -28.07 1.02 5.62
CA PHE A 58 -28.32 2.08 6.60
C PHE A 58 -28.43 3.45 5.92
N LYS A 59 -29.55 4.15 6.12
CA LYS A 59 -29.87 5.43 5.44
C LYS A 59 -29.94 6.65 6.36
N LYS A 60 -29.77 6.47 7.68
CA LYS A 60 -29.85 7.56 8.66
C LYS A 60 -28.54 8.38 8.64
N PRO A 61 -28.49 9.56 9.29
CA PRO A 61 -27.29 10.40 9.30
C PRO A 61 -26.02 9.68 9.75
N ILE A 62 -24.91 10.00 9.09
CA ILE A 62 -23.59 9.44 9.36
C ILE A 62 -22.64 10.58 9.77
N LYS A 63 -21.97 10.40 10.90
CA LYS A 63 -20.89 11.25 11.41
C LYS A 63 -19.57 10.48 11.38
N ARG A 64 -18.46 11.21 11.41
CA ARG A 64 -17.11 10.67 11.37
C ARG A 64 -16.28 11.21 12.54
N LEU A 65 -15.75 10.28 13.33
CA LEU A 65 -14.75 10.55 14.37
C LEU A 65 -13.36 10.45 13.75
N TRP A 66 -12.69 11.58 13.52
CA TRP A 66 -11.38 11.61 12.87
C TRP A 66 -10.25 11.87 13.86
N ILE A 67 -9.70 10.80 14.44
CA ILE A 67 -8.61 10.86 15.43
C ILE A 67 -7.46 9.93 15.03
N SER A 68 -6.23 10.35 15.32
CA SER A 68 -5.00 9.56 15.14
C SER A 68 -4.38 9.06 16.45
N SER A 69 -4.92 9.51 17.59
CA SER A 69 -4.45 9.16 18.94
C SER A 69 -5.58 8.52 19.74
N GLN A 70 -5.23 7.53 20.55
CA GLN A 70 -6.16 6.77 21.41
C GLN A 70 -6.15 7.27 22.87
N THR A 71 -5.68 8.49 23.13
CA THR A 71 -5.75 9.08 24.48
C THR A 71 -7.16 9.58 24.81
N ASP A 72 -7.55 9.55 26.09
CA ASP A 72 -8.87 10.01 26.55
C ASP A 72 -9.19 11.42 26.06
N LYS A 73 -8.21 12.33 26.16
CA LYS A 73 -8.35 13.70 25.67
C LYS A 73 -8.66 13.75 24.18
N ALA A 74 -7.92 13.00 23.36
CA ALA A 74 -8.13 12.98 21.91
C ALA A 74 -9.49 12.40 21.52
N ILE A 75 -9.93 11.35 22.23
CA ILE A 75 -11.25 10.73 22.02
C ILE A 75 -12.36 11.72 22.38
N LEU A 76 -12.31 12.32 23.57
CA LEU A 76 -13.30 13.30 24.03
C LEU A 76 -13.38 14.51 23.10
N ASP A 77 -12.24 15.08 22.72
CA ASP A 77 -12.18 16.21 21.80
C ASP A 77 -12.65 15.82 20.39
N GLY A 78 -12.36 14.59 19.95
CA GLY A 78 -12.85 14.05 18.68
C GLY A 78 -14.38 13.91 18.64
N PHE A 79 -14.99 13.41 19.72
CA PHE A 79 -16.44 13.30 19.83
C PHE A 79 -17.14 14.66 19.94
N ARG A 80 -16.50 15.67 20.53
CA ARG A 80 -17.00 17.05 20.52
C ARG A 80 -16.96 17.68 19.12
N ASN A 81 -16.07 17.20 18.25
CA ASN A 81 -15.79 17.77 16.93
C ASN A 81 -16.11 16.82 15.77
N LEU A 82 -17.14 15.97 15.91
CA LEU A 82 -17.57 15.06 14.86
C LEU A 82 -17.86 15.79 13.55
N LYS A 83 -17.38 15.21 12.45
CA LYS A 83 -17.57 15.76 11.11
C LYS A 83 -18.70 15.01 10.37
N PRO A 84 -19.45 15.66 9.48
CA PRO A 84 -20.38 14.95 8.60
C PRO A 84 -19.65 13.90 7.76
N GLY A 85 -20.21 12.69 7.64
CA GLY A 85 -19.61 11.61 6.85
C GLY A 85 -19.37 11.99 5.38
N LYS A 86 -20.21 12.88 4.83
CA LYS A 86 -20.10 13.43 3.47
C LYS A 86 -18.74 14.09 3.19
N ASN A 87 -18.07 14.63 4.21
CA ASN A 87 -16.76 15.27 4.05
C ASN A 87 -15.67 14.26 3.61
N TYR A 88 -15.90 12.96 3.79
CA TYR A 88 -14.95 11.89 3.49
C TYR A 88 -15.36 11.05 2.28
N GLU A 89 -16.39 11.47 1.53
CA GLU A 89 -16.92 10.70 0.40
C GLU A 89 -15.87 10.49 -0.71
N ASN A 90 -15.07 11.51 -1.02
CA ASN A 90 -13.96 11.38 -1.97
C ASN A 90 -12.88 10.41 -1.49
N LEU A 91 -12.63 10.37 -0.17
CA LEU A 91 -11.67 9.45 0.43
C LEU A 91 -12.16 8.00 0.33
N TYR A 92 -13.46 7.78 0.58
CA TYR A 92 -14.13 6.50 0.38
C TYR A 92 -14.06 6.07 -1.10
N HIS A 93 -14.45 6.91 -2.05
CA HIS A 93 -14.38 6.59 -3.48
C HIS A 93 -12.96 6.28 -3.94
N SER A 94 -11.94 7.00 -3.45
CA SER A 94 -10.53 6.67 -3.73
C SER A 94 -10.17 5.26 -3.27
N ALA A 95 -10.64 4.85 -2.09
CA ALA A 95 -10.41 3.52 -1.56
C ALA A 95 -11.14 2.43 -2.38
N VAL A 96 -12.41 2.66 -2.75
CA VAL A 96 -13.19 1.75 -3.61
C VAL A 96 -12.50 1.54 -4.95
N CYS A 97 -12.13 2.62 -5.64
CA CYS A 97 -11.45 2.55 -6.93
C CYS A 97 -10.16 1.73 -6.83
N ARG A 98 -9.39 1.90 -5.75
CA ARG A 98 -8.16 1.12 -5.51
C ARG A 98 -8.48 -0.36 -5.31
N SER A 99 -9.43 -0.70 -4.44
CA SER A 99 -9.79 -2.11 -4.18
C SER A 99 -10.33 -2.81 -5.42
N GLU A 100 -11.14 -2.13 -6.22
CA GLU A 100 -11.65 -2.68 -7.48
C GLU A 100 -10.54 -2.84 -8.53
N ALA A 101 -9.66 -1.85 -8.68
CA ALA A 101 -8.52 -1.94 -9.60
C ALA A 101 -7.57 -3.10 -9.23
N ASP A 102 -7.25 -3.22 -7.94
CA ASP A 102 -6.39 -4.31 -7.44
C ASP A 102 -7.05 -5.68 -7.68
N TRP A 103 -8.38 -5.79 -7.51
CA TRP A 103 -9.11 -7.01 -7.82
C TRP A 103 -9.14 -7.33 -9.31
N ILE A 104 -9.43 -6.35 -10.17
CA ILE A 104 -9.50 -6.52 -11.63
C ILE A 104 -8.12 -6.96 -12.17
N VAL A 105 -7.06 -6.26 -11.80
CA VAL A 105 -5.70 -6.59 -12.25
C VAL A 105 -5.27 -7.94 -11.67
N GLY A 106 -5.43 -8.13 -10.37
CA GLY A 106 -4.99 -9.34 -9.68
C GLY A 106 -5.68 -10.59 -10.21
N LEU A 107 -7.01 -10.58 -10.29
CA LEU A 107 -7.79 -11.73 -10.78
C LEU A 107 -7.42 -12.09 -12.22
N ASN A 108 -7.40 -11.10 -13.11
CA ASN A 108 -7.24 -11.36 -14.54
C ASN A 108 -5.82 -11.81 -14.89
N VAL A 109 -4.80 -11.14 -14.36
CA VAL A 109 -3.40 -11.46 -14.68
C VAL A 109 -3.00 -12.79 -14.03
N THR A 110 -3.37 -13.01 -12.76
CA THR A 110 -3.10 -14.29 -12.08
C THR A 110 -3.72 -15.46 -12.83
N ARG A 111 -4.98 -15.34 -13.27
CA ARG A 111 -5.63 -16.39 -14.07
C ARG A 111 -4.97 -16.59 -15.43
N ALA A 112 -4.61 -15.52 -16.13
CA ALA A 112 -3.94 -15.61 -17.42
C ALA A 112 -2.60 -16.37 -17.31
N LEU A 113 -1.77 -16.00 -16.33
CA LEU A 113 -0.49 -16.67 -16.08
C LEU A 113 -0.70 -18.12 -15.66
N THR A 114 -1.66 -18.38 -14.77
CA THR A 114 -1.92 -19.73 -14.28
C THR A 114 -2.34 -20.67 -15.41
N CYS A 115 -3.22 -20.22 -16.31
CA CYS A 115 -3.62 -21.00 -17.47
C CYS A 115 -2.49 -21.15 -18.50
N ARG A 116 -1.66 -20.12 -18.71
CA ARG A 116 -0.59 -20.15 -19.71
C ARG A 116 0.56 -21.09 -19.36
N TYR A 117 0.90 -21.16 -18.07
CA TYR A 117 2.06 -21.90 -17.56
C TYR A 117 1.67 -23.16 -16.78
N ASN A 118 0.37 -23.43 -16.62
CA ASN A 118 -0.16 -24.53 -15.83
C ASN A 118 0.44 -24.60 -14.41
N ALA A 119 0.66 -23.42 -13.81
CA ALA A 119 1.30 -23.26 -12.50
C ALA A 119 0.63 -22.09 -11.77
N GLN A 120 0.48 -22.17 -10.44
CA GLN A 120 -0.13 -21.09 -9.67
C GLN A 120 0.80 -19.87 -9.58
N LEU A 121 0.65 -18.94 -10.52
CA LEU A 121 1.45 -17.73 -10.62
C LEU A 121 0.59 -16.52 -10.26
N SER A 122 0.82 -15.96 -9.07
CA SER A 122 0.17 -14.74 -8.63
C SER A 122 0.79 -13.51 -9.30
N ALA A 123 -0.05 -12.59 -9.74
CA ALA A 123 0.37 -11.30 -10.23
C ALA A 123 -0.56 -10.21 -9.72
N GLY A 124 -0.03 -9.00 -9.57
CA GLY A 124 -0.79 -7.87 -9.08
C GLY A 124 0.02 -6.59 -9.10
N ARG A 125 -0.70 -5.47 -9.02
CA ARG A 125 -0.14 -4.12 -9.16
C ARG A 125 1.01 -3.80 -8.19
N VAL A 126 1.10 -4.48 -7.04
CA VAL A 126 2.17 -4.28 -6.04
C VAL A 126 3.21 -5.39 -6.08
N GLN A 127 2.80 -6.65 -5.92
CA GLN A 127 3.73 -7.79 -5.86
C GLN A 127 4.60 -7.93 -7.12
N THR A 128 4.03 -7.68 -8.30
CA THR A 128 4.73 -7.87 -9.58
C THR A 128 5.85 -6.84 -9.80
N PRO A 129 5.64 -5.51 -9.65
CA PRO A 129 6.74 -4.57 -9.76
C PRO A 129 7.78 -4.74 -8.65
N THR A 130 7.39 -5.13 -7.43
CA THR A 130 8.37 -5.45 -6.37
C THR A 130 9.27 -6.62 -6.77
N LEU A 131 8.71 -7.69 -7.32
CA LEU A 131 9.50 -8.81 -7.85
C LEU A 131 10.40 -8.35 -9.02
N ALA A 132 9.88 -7.51 -9.91
CA ALA A 132 10.63 -6.98 -11.04
C ALA A 132 11.87 -6.19 -10.59
N MET A 133 11.78 -5.39 -9.52
CA MET A 133 12.92 -4.67 -8.95
C MET A 133 14.04 -5.61 -8.47
N ILE A 134 13.67 -6.74 -7.84
CA ILE A 134 14.63 -7.74 -7.38
C ILE A 134 15.27 -8.44 -8.58
N VAL A 135 14.47 -8.86 -9.56
CA VAL A 135 14.96 -9.51 -10.78
C VAL A 135 15.91 -8.59 -11.54
N GLN A 136 15.58 -7.29 -11.65
CA GLN A 136 16.45 -6.30 -12.29
C GLN A 136 17.79 -6.18 -11.57
N ARG A 137 17.79 -6.10 -10.23
CA ARG A 137 19.03 -6.04 -9.44
C ARG A 137 19.87 -7.31 -9.60
N GLU A 138 19.23 -8.47 -9.64
CA GLU A 138 19.92 -9.74 -9.86
C GLU A 138 20.57 -9.77 -11.25
N GLU A 139 19.90 -9.23 -12.26
CA GLU A 139 20.43 -9.13 -13.62
C GLU A 139 21.62 -8.15 -13.70
N GLU A 140 21.57 -7.03 -12.97
CA GLU A 140 22.70 -6.11 -12.80
C GLU A 140 23.92 -6.82 -12.18
N ILE A 141 23.70 -7.66 -11.16
CA ILE A 141 24.76 -8.42 -10.48
C ILE A 141 25.35 -9.48 -11.41
N LYS A 142 24.52 -10.26 -12.12
CA LYS A 142 24.98 -11.30 -13.05
C LYS A 142 25.80 -10.74 -14.21
N ASN A 143 25.41 -9.56 -14.70
CA ASN A 143 26.09 -8.89 -15.80
C ASN A 143 27.23 -7.97 -15.35
N PHE A 144 27.44 -7.80 -14.03
CA PHE A 144 28.58 -7.07 -13.51
C PHE A 144 29.86 -7.81 -13.85
N LYS A 145 30.74 -7.16 -14.61
CA LYS A 145 32.10 -7.65 -14.90
C LYS A 145 33.06 -6.89 -13.99
N PRO A 146 33.59 -7.52 -12.91
CA PRO A 146 34.59 -6.89 -12.06
C PRO A 146 35.77 -6.43 -12.91
N ARG A 147 36.30 -5.25 -12.59
CA ARG A 147 37.52 -4.71 -13.19
C ARG A 147 38.38 -4.17 -12.07
N ASP A 148 39.65 -4.50 -12.14
CA ASP A 148 40.63 -3.96 -11.22
C ASP A 148 40.71 -2.45 -11.39
N TYR A 149 40.77 -1.76 -10.26
CA TYR A 149 41.02 -0.33 -10.21
C TYR A 149 42.07 -0.09 -9.12
N TYR A 150 42.78 1.00 -9.29
CA TYR A 150 43.90 1.37 -8.45
C TYR A 150 43.60 2.72 -7.79
N SER A 151 44.06 2.88 -6.56
CA SER A 151 44.09 4.14 -5.83
C SER A 151 45.51 4.41 -5.39
N ILE A 152 45.99 5.63 -5.58
CA ILE A 152 47.34 6.02 -5.20
C ILE A 152 47.27 6.77 -3.87
N GLU A 153 47.95 6.26 -2.86
CA GLU A 153 48.04 6.86 -1.53
C GLU A 153 49.49 7.19 -1.16
N GLY A 154 49.74 8.43 -0.76
CA GLY A 154 51.02 8.88 -0.23
C GLY A 154 50.96 9.04 1.28
N LYS A 155 51.71 8.23 2.04
CA LYS A 155 51.77 8.35 3.51
C LYS A 155 52.91 9.27 3.94
N THR A 156 52.63 10.26 4.77
CA THR A 156 53.63 11.17 5.36
C THR A 156 53.60 11.11 6.90
N LYS A 157 54.55 11.79 7.56
CA LYS A 157 54.49 11.98 9.02
C LYS A 157 53.41 13.01 9.36
N GLY A 158 52.19 12.54 9.58
CA GLY A 158 51.08 13.32 10.13
C GLY A 158 49.84 13.42 9.26
N PHE A 159 49.89 13.01 7.98
CA PHE A 159 48.70 12.95 7.11
C PHE A 159 48.87 11.96 5.95
N THR A 160 47.75 11.56 5.35
CA THR A 160 47.69 10.73 4.13
C THR A 160 47.22 11.59 2.97
N MET A 161 47.93 11.50 1.85
CA MET A 161 47.55 12.14 0.59
C MET A 161 46.88 11.10 -0.30
N HIS A 162 45.75 11.47 -0.91
CA HIS A 162 45.11 10.66 -1.94
C HIS A 162 45.29 11.36 -3.28
N TRP A 163 45.67 10.60 -4.30
CA TRP A 163 45.73 11.13 -5.66
C TRP A 163 44.31 11.40 -6.19
N GLU A 164 44.15 12.54 -6.85
CA GLU A 164 42.91 12.95 -7.50
C GLU A 164 43.20 13.23 -8.97
N SER A 165 42.44 12.58 -9.86
CA SER A 165 42.49 12.87 -11.29
C SER A 165 41.94 14.27 -11.59
N ALA A 166 42.28 14.82 -12.76
CA ALA A 166 41.74 16.11 -13.23
C ALA A 166 40.19 16.17 -13.36
N LYS A 167 39.52 15.01 -13.25
CA LYS A 167 38.04 14.89 -13.27
C LYS A 167 37.45 14.66 -11.88
N GLY A 168 38.23 14.84 -10.82
CA GLY A 168 37.78 14.69 -9.42
C GLY A 168 37.56 13.24 -8.97
N ARG A 169 38.21 12.26 -9.62
CA ARG A 169 38.15 10.84 -9.21
C ARG A 169 39.41 10.44 -8.45
N PHE A 170 39.24 9.68 -7.39
CA PHE A 170 40.32 9.14 -6.54
C PHE A 170 40.80 7.74 -6.94
N ASN A 171 40.29 7.21 -8.06
CA ASN A 171 40.68 5.92 -8.60
C ASN A 171 40.99 5.99 -10.10
N THR A 172 41.81 5.06 -10.56
CA THR A 172 42.17 4.86 -11.97
C THR A 172 42.02 3.39 -12.35
N PHE A 173 41.68 3.12 -13.61
CA PHE A 173 41.72 1.75 -14.17
C PHE A 173 43.04 1.50 -14.93
N ASP A 174 43.92 2.50 -15.00
CA ASP A 174 45.22 2.46 -15.63
C ASP A 174 46.27 2.00 -14.60
N GLU A 175 46.82 0.81 -14.80
CA GLU A 175 47.83 0.22 -13.92
C GLU A 175 49.17 0.97 -14.02
N ASP A 176 49.55 1.44 -15.21
CA ASP A 176 50.83 2.12 -15.42
C ASP A 176 50.84 3.50 -14.76
N LEU A 177 49.68 4.16 -14.68
CA LEU A 177 49.51 5.39 -13.91
C LEU A 177 49.66 5.16 -12.39
N ALA A 178 49.35 3.96 -11.91
CA ALA A 178 49.32 3.64 -10.48
C ALA A 178 50.61 3.00 -9.94
N LYS A 179 51.55 2.63 -10.83
CA LYS A 179 52.90 2.14 -10.49
C LYS A 179 53.86 3.29 -10.21
#